data_AF-A0A2X0L7B6-F1
#
_entry.id   AF-A0A2X0L7B6-F1
#
_cell.length_a   1.000
_cell.length_b   1.000
_cell.length_c   1.000
_cell.angle_alpha   90.00
_cell.angle_beta   90.00
_cell.angle_gamma   90.00
#
_symmetry.space_group_name_H-M   'P 1'
#
loop_
_entity.id
_entity.type
_entity.pdbx_description
1 polymer ?
#
loop_
_entity_poly.entity_id
_entity_poly.type
_entity_poly.pdbx_seq_one_letter_code
_entity_poly.pdbx_strand_id
1 'polypeptide(L)'
;MSPDPPAAGSGQFVADEPVASTSTSSSSPPSAVAPPLAPQSSGDSNSIPLSERQLSDLTDLEIASLTQQIKAESANVRPLIGALEPLERFKHEYDSERVRGKIEWLGKSGWTGLRRSRGDGDCFYRSFAFSFLERLVPLPPSSAQLSLAKIESLLPLLDQAWNLVVSYSGFAKDIYQDFYEPMRGLLVALGSNDRSKRTATHRPASATLEASFNDPEVSNSIVVFLRLLTSAYLRANADDFVPFLFALDDDPRFFEGGVPTMEQFCGFHVEAVNKEADHVQITALSRALRIGLRIAYLDQSTGKEGEVGEVDFVEFEVEGEEKTGVERLDGALLYTVNHYDVMYR
;
A
#
# COMPACT_ATOMS: atom_id res chain seq x y z
N MET A 1 9.71 -49.90 -56.53
CA MET A 1 10.32 -51.23 -56.33
C MET A 1 10.67 -51.32 -54.85
N SER A 2 9.78 -51.90 -54.05
CA SER A 2 10.10 -52.52 -52.76
C SER A 2 10.45 -54.00 -53.02
N PRO A 3 11.07 -54.73 -52.08
CA PRO A 3 10.33 -55.28 -50.94
C PRO A 3 11.09 -55.33 -49.59
N ASP A 4 10.31 -55.48 -48.50
CA ASP A 4 10.70 -55.80 -47.11
C ASP A 4 10.98 -57.33 -46.90
N PRO A 5 10.90 -57.91 -45.67
CA PRO A 5 11.95 -58.32 -44.71
C PRO A 5 12.01 -59.87 -44.52
N PRO A 6 12.73 -60.44 -43.50
CA PRO A 6 12.08 -61.02 -42.28
C PRO A 6 12.98 -60.91 -41.00
N ALA A 7 12.53 -60.89 -39.73
CA ALA A 7 11.69 -61.74 -38.86
C ALA A 7 12.38 -62.97 -38.16
N ALA A 8 12.45 -62.88 -36.82
CA ALA A 8 12.22 -63.89 -35.75
C ALA A 8 13.19 -65.08 -35.44
N GLY A 9 13.34 -65.34 -34.12
CA GLY A 9 13.74 -66.61 -33.50
C GLY A 9 14.42 -66.42 -32.11
N SER A 10 13.74 -66.44 -30.96
CA SER A 10 13.19 -67.56 -30.16
C SER A 10 14.21 -68.29 -29.24
N GLY A 11 13.98 -68.22 -27.92
CA GLY A 11 14.62 -69.06 -26.90
C GLY A 11 14.02 -68.86 -25.51
N GLN A 12 13.07 -69.71 -25.12
CA GLN A 12 12.45 -69.86 -23.78
C GLN A 12 13.30 -70.73 -22.84
N PHE A 13 13.12 -70.60 -21.51
CA PHE A 13 13.01 -71.63 -20.43
C PHE A 13 13.12 -70.85 -19.08
N VAL A 14 12.06 -70.57 -18.29
CA VAL A 14 11.30 -71.42 -17.32
C VAL A 14 12.23 -72.23 -16.42
N ALA A 15 12.15 -72.32 -15.09
CA ALA A 15 11.54 -71.62 -13.94
C ALA A 15 12.13 -72.34 -12.70
N ASP A 16 12.27 -71.69 -11.55
CA ASP A 16 12.24 -72.39 -10.26
C ASP A 16 11.98 -71.40 -9.10
N GLU A 17 10.88 -71.62 -8.41
CA GLU A 17 10.55 -71.22 -7.03
C GLU A 17 10.45 -72.54 -6.22
N PRO A 18 10.32 -72.57 -4.88
CA PRO A 18 10.39 -71.51 -3.85
C PRO A 18 11.25 -71.94 -2.62
N VAL A 19 11.25 -71.16 -1.53
CA VAL A 19 10.90 -71.56 -0.13
C VAL A 19 11.47 -70.55 0.89
N ALA A 20 10.59 -70.11 1.78
CA ALA A 20 10.83 -69.17 2.87
C ALA A 20 11.71 -69.73 4.00
N SER A 21 12.49 -68.86 4.65
CA SER A 21 12.90 -69.04 6.06
C SER A 21 13.15 -67.70 6.72
N THR A 22 12.40 -67.46 7.79
CA THR A 22 12.49 -66.33 8.72
C THR A 22 13.76 -66.39 9.59
N SER A 23 14.35 -65.23 9.92
CA SER A 23 14.51 -64.71 11.30
C SER A 23 15.73 -63.79 11.51
N THR A 24 15.41 -62.57 11.94
CA THR A 24 16.07 -61.73 12.95
C THR A 24 17.57 -61.40 12.82
N SER A 25 17.86 -60.15 12.46
CA SER A 25 18.95 -59.41 13.11
C SER A 25 18.53 -57.95 13.36
N SER A 26 18.63 -57.57 14.63
CA SER A 26 18.36 -56.27 15.20
C SER A 26 19.40 -55.23 14.75
N SER A 27 18.96 -54.10 14.21
CA SER A 27 19.75 -52.87 14.23
C SER A 27 18.83 -51.68 14.43
N SER A 28 19.01 -51.01 15.58
CA SER A 28 18.33 -49.78 15.93
C SER A 28 18.78 -48.65 15.00
N PRO A 29 17.89 -47.74 14.58
CA PRO A 29 18.31 -46.50 13.93
C PRO A 29 18.99 -45.56 14.95
N PRO A 30 19.93 -44.71 14.51
CA PRO A 30 20.63 -43.79 15.40
C PRO A 30 19.66 -42.76 16.00
N SER A 31 19.81 -42.49 17.30
CA SER A 31 19.08 -41.45 18.01
C SER A 31 19.20 -40.11 17.29
N ALA A 32 18.05 -39.51 16.97
CA ALA A 32 17.95 -38.13 16.55
C ALA A 32 18.57 -37.21 17.62
N VAL A 33 19.56 -36.43 17.23
CA VAL A 33 20.07 -35.31 18.03
C VAL A 33 18.95 -34.27 18.09
N ALA A 34 18.42 -34.04 19.31
CA ALA A 34 17.45 -33.00 19.54
C ALA A 34 18.06 -31.62 19.22
N PRO A 35 17.31 -30.69 18.59
CA PRO A 35 17.79 -29.34 18.38
C PRO A 35 18.05 -28.64 19.72
N PRO A 36 19.01 -27.70 19.78
CA PRO A 36 19.31 -26.99 21.02
C PRO A 36 18.08 -26.23 21.49
N LEU A 37 17.73 -26.41 22.76
CA LEU A 37 16.66 -25.70 23.46
C LEU A 37 16.83 -24.20 23.24
N ALA A 38 15.76 -23.56 22.74
CA ALA A 38 15.63 -22.11 22.74
C ALA A 38 15.88 -21.56 24.17
N PRO A 39 16.50 -20.39 24.33
CA PRO A 39 16.66 -19.79 25.64
C PRO A 39 15.27 -19.62 26.26
N GLN A 40 15.03 -20.31 27.37
CA GLN A 40 13.79 -20.16 28.11
C GLN A 40 13.68 -18.71 28.57
N SER A 41 12.62 -18.04 28.13
CA SER A 41 12.23 -16.77 28.70
C SER A 41 11.85 -17.02 30.16
N SER A 42 12.74 -16.61 31.07
CA SER A 42 12.38 -16.40 32.46
C SER A 42 11.31 -15.31 32.48
N GLY A 43 10.05 -15.74 32.60
CA GLY A 43 8.91 -14.85 32.78
C GLY A 43 8.99 -14.19 34.14
N ASP A 44 9.53 -12.97 34.18
CA ASP A 44 9.23 -12.03 35.26
C ASP A 44 7.83 -11.46 35.04
N SER A 45 6.88 -12.00 35.78
CA SER A 45 5.45 -11.65 35.75
C SER A 45 5.13 -10.32 36.47
N ASN A 46 6.01 -9.32 36.37
CA ASN A 46 5.77 -8.01 36.98
C ASN A 46 6.54 -6.86 36.28
N SER A 47 6.66 -6.89 34.96
CA SER A 47 7.15 -5.72 34.21
C SER A 47 6.10 -4.61 34.26
N ILE A 48 6.44 -3.49 34.88
CA ILE A 48 5.63 -2.25 34.83
C ILE A 48 5.33 -1.94 33.35
N PRO A 49 4.06 -1.68 32.96
CA PRO A 49 3.71 -1.27 31.60
C PRO A 49 4.63 -0.14 31.11
N LEU A 50 5.06 -0.18 29.84
CA LEU A 50 5.96 0.85 29.28
C LEU A 50 5.40 2.28 29.46
N SER A 51 4.08 2.42 29.48
CA SER A 51 3.34 3.67 29.73
C SER A 51 3.47 4.20 31.16
N GLU A 52 3.87 3.37 32.12
CA GLU A 52 3.98 3.71 33.54
C GLU A 52 5.44 3.91 34.01
N ARG A 53 6.41 3.73 33.10
CA ARG A 53 7.85 3.97 33.36
C ARG A 53 8.21 5.44 33.10
N GLN A 54 9.23 5.95 33.82
CA GLN A 54 9.75 7.29 33.54
C GLN A 54 10.42 7.33 32.16
N LEU A 55 10.18 8.39 31.38
CA LEU A 55 10.70 8.55 30.02
C LEU A 55 12.24 8.50 29.96
N SER A 56 12.93 8.89 31.03
CA SER A 56 14.39 8.84 31.17
C SER A 56 14.95 7.41 31.22
N ASP A 57 14.12 6.44 31.56
CA ASP A 57 14.52 5.05 31.80
C ASP A 57 14.17 4.13 30.61
N LEU A 58 13.63 4.72 29.53
CA LEU A 58 13.28 4.00 28.32
C LEU A 58 14.44 4.04 27.32
N THR A 59 14.71 2.90 26.69
CA THR A 59 15.58 2.83 25.52
C THR A 59 14.94 3.53 24.33
N ASP A 60 15.75 3.93 23.34
CA ASP A 60 15.24 4.57 22.11
C ASP A 60 14.16 3.72 21.39
N LEU A 61 14.30 2.39 21.44
CA LEU A 61 13.31 1.46 20.87
C LEU A 61 11.99 1.47 21.67
N GLU A 62 12.06 1.50 23.00
CA GLU A 62 10.88 1.60 23.86
C GLU A 62 10.18 2.96 23.69
N ILE A 63 10.95 4.06 23.56
CA ILE A 63 10.42 5.40 23.27
C ILE A 63 9.71 5.41 21.92
N ALA A 64 10.30 4.82 20.88
CA ALA A 64 9.69 4.72 19.56
C ALA A 64 8.38 3.89 19.62
N SER A 65 8.38 2.77 20.34
CA SER A 65 7.19 1.93 20.53
C SER A 65 6.08 2.68 21.28
N LEU A 66 6.40 3.38 22.37
CA LEU A 66 5.42 4.15 23.14
C LEU A 66 4.85 5.31 22.31
N THR A 67 5.71 6.00 21.55
CA THR A 67 5.29 7.05 20.62
C THR A 67 4.33 6.52 19.56
N GLN A 68 4.61 5.33 19.02
CA GLN A 68 3.73 4.67 18.04
C GLN A 68 2.39 4.28 18.67
N GLN A 69 2.38 3.78 19.90
CA GLN A 69 1.14 3.45 20.63
C GLN A 69 0.28 4.69 20.87
N ILE A 70 0.87 5.78 21.35
CA ILE A 70 0.16 7.05 21.58
C ILE A 70 -0.42 7.59 20.26
N LYS A 71 0.36 7.54 19.18
CA LYS A 71 -0.13 7.92 17.84
C LYS A 71 -1.33 7.08 17.43
N ALA A 72 -1.27 5.75 17.56
CA ALA A 72 -2.36 4.84 17.22
C ALA A 72 -3.63 5.09 18.07
N GLU A 73 -3.49 5.29 19.37
CA GLU A 73 -4.61 5.60 20.26
C GLU A 73 -5.27 6.94 19.90
N SER A 74 -4.47 7.98 19.63
CA SER A 74 -4.99 9.28 19.21
C SER A 74 -5.68 9.24 17.84
N ALA A 75 -5.17 8.39 16.93
CA ALA A 75 -5.72 8.20 15.59
C ALA A 75 -7.08 7.51 15.64
N ASN A 76 -7.27 6.53 16.54
CA ASN A 76 -8.52 5.78 16.68
C ASN A 76 -9.73 6.63 17.10
N VAL A 77 -9.52 7.82 17.68
CA VAL A 77 -10.58 8.75 18.06
C VAL A 77 -11.13 9.51 16.84
N ARG A 78 -10.33 9.65 15.77
CA ARG A 78 -10.70 10.41 14.58
C ARG A 78 -11.36 9.51 13.53
N PRO A 79 -12.30 10.02 12.71
CA PRO A 79 -12.79 9.27 11.55
C PRO A 79 -11.64 8.94 10.60
N LEU A 80 -11.83 7.91 9.76
CA LEU A 80 -10.84 7.52 8.74
C LEU A 80 -10.71 8.58 7.66
N ILE A 81 -11.85 9.15 7.25
CA ILE A 81 -11.94 10.35 6.42
C ILE A 81 -12.92 11.30 7.10
N GLY A 82 -12.46 12.51 7.43
CA GLY A 82 -13.24 13.54 8.08
C GLY A 82 -14.22 14.25 7.14
N ALA A 83 -15.14 15.01 7.75
CA ALA A 83 -16.02 15.91 7.02
C ALA A 83 -15.20 16.99 6.28
N LEU A 84 -15.80 17.56 5.23
CA LEU A 84 -15.22 18.71 4.54
C LEU A 84 -15.24 19.93 5.47
N GLU A 85 -14.06 20.48 5.76
CA GLU A 85 -13.88 21.65 6.61
C GLU A 85 -13.36 22.84 5.79
N PRO A 86 -13.80 24.08 6.09
CA PRO A 86 -13.24 25.28 5.48
C PRO A 86 -11.75 25.43 5.82
N LEU A 87 -10.98 25.92 4.85
CA LEU A 87 -9.53 26.10 5.00
C LEU A 87 -9.18 27.06 6.15
N GLU A 88 -10.06 28.01 6.46
CA GLU A 88 -9.92 28.95 7.58
C GLU A 88 -9.80 28.22 8.92
N ARG A 89 -10.50 27.11 9.11
CA ARG A 89 -10.43 26.33 10.35
C ARG A 89 -9.01 25.82 10.58
N PHE A 90 -8.33 25.43 9.50
CA PHE A 90 -6.95 24.94 9.53
C PHE A 90 -5.97 26.03 9.98
N LYS A 91 -6.19 27.27 9.53
CA LYS A 91 -5.36 28.43 9.91
C LYS A 91 -5.30 28.66 11.42
N HIS A 92 -6.39 28.42 12.13
CA HIS A 92 -6.46 28.65 13.58
C HIS A 92 -5.72 27.60 14.42
N GLU A 93 -5.29 26.49 13.82
CA GLU A 93 -4.58 25.42 14.52
C GLU A 93 -3.06 25.61 14.56
N TYR A 94 -2.53 26.55 13.79
CA TYR A 94 -1.11 26.84 13.74
C TYR A 94 -0.79 28.17 14.42
N ASP A 95 0.15 28.12 15.36
CA ASP A 95 0.71 29.32 15.99
C ASP A 95 1.72 30.02 15.08
N SER A 96 2.32 29.30 14.13
CA SER A 96 3.31 29.83 13.20
C SER A 96 2.68 30.79 12.18
N GLU A 97 3.06 32.07 12.23
CA GLU A 97 2.64 33.08 11.24
C GLU A 97 2.97 32.67 9.80
N ARG A 98 4.08 31.95 9.60
CA ARG A 98 4.49 31.46 8.26
C ARG A 98 3.49 30.44 7.72
N VAL A 99 3.12 29.47 8.53
CA VAL A 99 2.17 28.42 8.15
C VAL A 99 0.78 29.03 7.92
N ARG A 100 0.33 29.91 8.82
CA ARG A 100 -0.92 30.66 8.67
C ARG A 100 -0.96 31.45 7.36
N GLY A 101 0.16 32.06 7.01
CA GLY A 101 0.32 32.82 5.78
C GLY A 101 0.29 31.96 4.52
N LYS A 102 0.92 30.78 4.55
CA LYS A 102 0.80 29.75 3.50
C LYS A 102 -0.65 29.30 3.31
N ILE A 103 -1.40 29.12 4.40
CA ILE A 103 -2.83 28.77 4.37
C ILE A 103 -3.66 29.92 3.77
N GLU A 104 -3.36 31.18 4.12
CA GLU A 104 -4.01 32.33 3.49
C GLU A 104 -3.72 32.41 1.97
N TRP A 105 -2.48 32.12 1.58
CA TRP A 105 -2.09 32.07 0.17
C TRP A 105 -2.88 30.98 -0.57
N LEU A 106 -3.04 29.80 0.02
CA LEU A 106 -3.88 28.73 -0.54
C LEU A 106 -5.34 29.22 -0.75
N GLY A 107 -5.91 29.88 0.25
CA GLY A 107 -7.25 30.48 0.13
C GLY A 107 -7.35 31.47 -1.02
N LYS A 108 -6.37 32.38 -1.16
CA LYS A 108 -6.29 33.34 -2.28
C LYS A 108 -6.11 32.68 -3.64
N SER A 109 -5.43 31.53 -3.69
CA SER A 109 -5.23 30.70 -4.89
C SER A 109 -6.46 29.87 -5.29
N GLY A 110 -7.55 29.98 -4.51
CA GLY A 110 -8.84 29.37 -4.80
C GLY A 110 -9.08 28.03 -4.10
N TRP A 111 -8.25 27.64 -3.13
CA TRP A 111 -8.51 26.47 -2.29
C TRP A 111 -9.56 26.80 -1.23
N THR A 112 -10.61 25.99 -1.14
CA THR A 112 -11.79 26.29 -0.33
C THR A 112 -11.90 25.43 0.93
N GLY A 113 -11.34 24.22 0.92
CA GLY A 113 -11.48 23.33 2.07
C GLY A 113 -10.57 22.11 2.06
N LEU A 114 -10.72 21.32 3.12
CA LEU A 114 -9.91 20.14 3.40
C LEU A 114 -10.78 19.06 4.05
N ARG A 115 -10.52 17.78 3.72
CA ARG A 115 -10.94 16.64 4.52
C ARG A 115 -9.74 16.01 5.18
N ARG A 116 -9.83 15.81 6.50
CA ARG A 116 -8.75 15.18 7.25
C ARG A 116 -8.73 13.68 7.08
N SER A 117 -7.55 13.11 6.95
CA SER A 117 -7.36 11.66 7.01
C SER A 117 -6.95 11.23 8.41
N ARG A 118 -7.14 9.96 8.75
CA ARG A 118 -6.59 9.42 10.00
C ARG A 118 -5.07 9.32 9.88
N GLY A 119 -4.34 9.84 10.88
CA GLY A 119 -2.88 9.76 10.95
C GLY A 119 -2.37 8.40 11.45
N ASP A 120 -2.72 7.32 10.76
CA ASP A 120 -2.36 5.93 11.10
C ASP A 120 -1.17 5.39 10.29
N GLY A 121 -0.56 6.22 9.43
CA GLY A 121 0.49 5.81 8.51
C GLY A 121 -0.03 5.30 7.15
N ASP A 122 -1.34 5.07 7.01
CA ASP A 122 -2.00 4.75 5.74
C ASP A 122 -2.63 5.99 5.06
N CYS A 123 -2.50 7.16 5.69
CA CYS A 123 -3.13 8.41 5.26
C CYS A 123 -2.93 8.75 3.78
N PHE A 124 -1.74 8.55 3.21
CA PHE A 124 -1.51 8.79 1.78
C PHE A 124 -2.43 7.94 0.90
N TYR A 125 -2.38 6.61 1.04
CA TYR A 125 -3.17 5.69 0.23
C TYR A 125 -4.67 5.93 0.41
N ARG A 126 -5.09 6.22 1.64
CA ARG A 126 -6.48 6.50 1.98
C ARG A 126 -6.96 7.80 1.33
N SER A 127 -6.22 8.88 1.50
CA SER A 127 -6.53 10.20 0.94
C SER A 127 -6.49 10.18 -0.59
N PHE A 128 -5.50 9.51 -1.19
CA PHE A 128 -5.40 9.28 -2.62
C PHE A 128 -6.64 8.55 -3.16
N ALA A 129 -6.99 7.39 -2.56
CA ALA A 129 -8.10 6.58 -3.02
C ALA A 129 -9.43 7.32 -2.92
N PHE A 130 -9.66 8.02 -1.81
CA PHE A 130 -10.86 8.83 -1.60
C PHE A 130 -10.95 9.95 -2.64
N SER A 131 -9.89 10.75 -2.81
CA SER A 131 -9.87 11.86 -3.75
C SER A 131 -10.05 11.39 -5.20
N PHE A 132 -9.41 10.28 -5.57
CA PHE A 132 -9.58 9.65 -6.88
C PHE A 132 -11.03 9.25 -7.15
N LEU A 133 -11.67 8.52 -6.23
CA LEU A 133 -13.04 8.06 -6.42
C LEU A 133 -14.06 9.21 -6.35
N GLU A 134 -13.84 10.18 -5.47
CA GLU A 134 -14.71 11.36 -5.35
C GLU A 134 -14.69 12.22 -6.62
N ARG A 135 -13.52 12.37 -7.26
CA ARG A 135 -13.39 13.07 -8.54
C ARG A 135 -14.24 12.44 -9.65
N LEU A 136 -14.48 11.14 -9.59
CA LEU A 136 -15.32 10.43 -10.56
C LEU A 136 -16.82 10.69 -10.37
N VAL A 137 -17.26 11.19 -9.21
CA VAL A 137 -18.68 11.47 -8.89
C VAL A 137 -19.32 12.45 -9.89
N PRO A 138 -18.76 13.65 -10.15
CA PRO A 138 -19.36 14.60 -11.09
C PRO A 138 -19.19 14.22 -12.57
N LEU A 139 -18.28 13.31 -12.90
CA LEU A 139 -17.95 12.95 -14.29
C LEU A 139 -19.01 12.02 -14.89
N PRO A 140 -18.98 11.74 -16.21
CA PRO A 140 -19.85 10.71 -16.80
C PRO A 140 -19.49 9.30 -16.27
N PRO A 141 -20.45 8.36 -16.17
CA PRO A 141 -20.20 6.98 -15.71
C PRO A 141 -19.10 6.25 -16.49
N SER A 142 -18.90 6.58 -17.76
CA SER A 142 -17.79 6.05 -18.57
C SER A 142 -16.42 6.32 -17.97
N SER A 143 -16.24 7.41 -17.21
CA SER A 143 -14.96 7.74 -16.56
C SER A 143 -14.60 6.73 -15.47
N ALA A 144 -15.59 6.31 -14.68
CA ALA A 144 -15.41 5.25 -13.68
C ALA A 144 -15.21 3.87 -14.34
N GLN A 145 -15.87 3.60 -15.46
CA GLN A 145 -15.65 2.36 -16.23
C GLN A 145 -14.25 2.31 -16.84
N LEU A 146 -13.73 3.42 -17.36
CA LEU A 146 -12.35 3.53 -17.87
C LEU A 146 -11.34 3.35 -16.74
N SER A 147 -11.59 3.97 -15.58
CA SER A 147 -10.78 3.80 -14.37
C SER A 147 -10.73 2.35 -13.90
N LEU A 148 -11.89 1.67 -13.89
CA LEU A 148 -11.97 0.26 -13.56
C LEU A 148 -11.17 -0.61 -14.54
N ALA A 149 -11.38 -0.43 -15.84
CA ALA A 149 -10.68 -1.20 -16.87
C ALA A 149 -9.15 -1.00 -16.78
N LYS A 150 -8.71 0.21 -16.44
CA LYS A 150 -7.30 0.53 -16.22
C LYS A 150 -6.73 -0.20 -15.01
N ILE A 151 -7.41 -0.18 -13.87
CA ILE A 151 -7.00 -0.93 -12.68
C ILE A 151 -6.97 -2.44 -12.96
N GLU A 152 -8.00 -2.96 -13.64
CA GLU A 152 -8.07 -4.37 -14.02
C GLU A 152 -6.92 -4.79 -14.95
N SER A 153 -6.47 -3.89 -15.84
CA SER A 153 -5.30 -4.14 -16.70
C SER A 153 -3.97 -4.26 -15.94
N LEU A 154 -3.92 -3.78 -14.69
CA LEU A 154 -2.73 -3.86 -13.83
C LEU A 154 -2.73 -5.10 -12.92
N LEU A 155 -3.85 -5.80 -12.76
CA LEU A 155 -3.93 -7.00 -11.92
C LEU A 155 -2.90 -8.08 -12.30
N PRO A 156 -2.54 -8.30 -13.59
CA PRO A 156 -1.47 -9.24 -13.94
C PRO A 156 -0.09 -8.88 -13.34
N LEU A 157 0.16 -7.62 -12.98
CA LEU A 157 1.39 -7.24 -12.28
C LEU A 157 1.43 -7.82 -10.87
N LEU A 158 0.28 -7.88 -10.18
CA LEU A 158 0.17 -8.50 -8.86
C LEU A 158 0.47 -10.00 -8.94
N ASP A 159 -0.08 -10.68 -9.95
CA ASP A 159 0.21 -12.09 -10.21
C ASP A 159 1.73 -12.31 -10.43
N GLN A 160 2.37 -11.48 -11.24
CA GLN A 160 3.80 -11.58 -11.52
C GLN A 160 4.65 -11.33 -10.27
N ALA A 161 4.36 -10.26 -9.54
CA ALA A 161 5.08 -9.89 -8.33
C ALA A 161 5.01 -10.99 -7.26
N TRP A 162 3.85 -11.62 -7.10
CA TRP A 162 3.67 -12.66 -6.08
C TRP A 162 4.22 -14.02 -6.50
N ASN A 163 4.20 -14.36 -7.79
CA ASN A 163 4.85 -15.58 -8.29
C ASN A 163 6.38 -15.57 -8.10
N LEU A 164 7.00 -14.37 -8.00
CA LEU A 164 8.42 -14.24 -7.65
C LEU A 164 8.70 -14.55 -6.17
N VAL A 165 7.71 -14.36 -5.30
CA VAL A 165 7.84 -14.55 -3.84
C VAL A 165 7.39 -15.94 -3.41
N VAL A 166 6.35 -16.50 -4.05
CA VAL A 166 5.75 -17.79 -3.69
C VAL A 166 5.73 -18.70 -4.91
N SER A 167 6.40 -19.85 -4.83
CA SER A 167 6.52 -20.83 -5.94
C SER A 167 5.22 -21.55 -6.33
N TYR A 168 4.07 -21.12 -5.83
CA TYR A 168 2.75 -21.72 -6.10
C TYR A 168 1.89 -20.75 -6.90
N SER A 169 1.86 -20.94 -8.22
CA SER A 169 0.99 -20.21 -9.14
C SER A 169 -0.48 -20.46 -8.81
N GLY A 170 -1.23 -19.41 -8.50
CA GLY A 170 -2.69 -19.46 -8.27
C GLY A 170 -3.15 -19.03 -6.88
N PHE A 171 -2.33 -19.18 -5.84
CA PHE A 171 -2.66 -18.70 -4.49
C PHE A 171 -2.59 -17.16 -4.38
N ALA A 172 -1.78 -16.54 -5.25
CA ALA A 172 -1.61 -15.09 -5.33
C ALA A 172 -2.91 -14.32 -5.57
N LYS A 173 -3.76 -14.86 -6.46
CA LYS A 173 -4.98 -14.17 -6.89
C LYS A 173 -6.00 -14.07 -5.78
N ASP A 174 -6.20 -15.16 -5.04
CA ASP A 174 -7.13 -15.18 -3.92
C ASP A 174 -6.70 -14.21 -2.81
N ILE A 175 -5.40 -13.95 -2.65
CA ILE A 175 -4.87 -13.02 -1.63
C ILE A 175 -5.28 -11.57 -1.92
N TYR A 176 -5.06 -11.07 -3.13
CA TYR A 176 -5.32 -9.65 -3.42
C TYR A 176 -6.77 -9.38 -3.83
N GLN A 177 -7.52 -10.40 -4.28
CA GLN A 177 -8.88 -10.23 -4.77
C GLN A 177 -9.82 -9.68 -3.69
N ASP A 178 -9.72 -10.19 -2.46
CA ASP A 178 -10.54 -9.72 -1.34
C ASP A 178 -10.27 -8.24 -1.01
N PHE A 179 -9.03 -7.79 -1.14
CA PHE A 179 -8.65 -6.39 -0.94
C PHE A 179 -9.08 -5.49 -2.10
N TYR A 180 -9.10 -6.02 -3.32
CA TYR A 180 -9.52 -5.31 -4.52
C TYR A 180 -11.05 -5.11 -4.59
N GLU A 181 -11.84 -6.09 -4.13
CA GLU A 181 -13.29 -6.11 -4.34
C GLU A 181 -14.03 -4.86 -3.81
N PRO A 182 -13.69 -4.28 -2.64
CA PRO A 182 -14.32 -3.04 -2.18
C PRO A 182 -14.08 -1.86 -3.13
N MET A 183 -12.86 -1.69 -3.65
CA MET A 183 -12.56 -0.63 -4.63
C MET A 183 -13.32 -0.86 -5.93
N ARG A 184 -13.35 -2.11 -6.40
CA ARG A 184 -14.10 -2.53 -7.58
C ARG A 184 -15.59 -2.22 -7.43
N GLY A 185 -16.18 -2.57 -6.29
CA GLY A 185 -17.59 -2.32 -5.99
C GLY A 185 -17.95 -0.84 -6.08
N LEU A 186 -17.10 0.04 -5.53
CA LEU A 186 -17.28 1.49 -5.63
C LEU A 186 -17.19 2.00 -7.07
N LEU A 187 -16.22 1.53 -7.85
CA LEU A 187 -16.07 1.90 -9.26
C LEU A 187 -17.23 1.41 -10.13
N VAL A 188 -17.72 0.19 -9.91
CA VAL A 188 -18.90 -0.36 -10.58
C VAL A 188 -20.14 0.47 -10.24
N ALA A 189 -20.33 0.85 -8.97
CA ALA A 189 -21.44 1.70 -8.55
C ALA A 189 -21.37 3.10 -9.19
N LEU A 190 -20.17 3.69 -9.26
CA LEU A 190 -19.93 4.98 -9.92
C LEU A 190 -20.15 4.92 -11.44
N GLY A 191 -19.85 3.78 -12.07
CA GLY A 191 -19.99 3.51 -13.50
C GLY A 191 -21.37 3.01 -13.93
N SER A 192 -22.32 2.86 -13.01
CA SER A 192 -23.68 2.40 -13.33
C SER A 192 -24.48 3.48 -14.07
N ASN A 193 -25.11 3.09 -15.18
CA ASN A 193 -26.03 3.93 -15.97
C ASN A 193 -27.50 3.75 -15.56
N ASP A 194 -27.80 2.91 -14.56
CA ASP A 194 -29.16 2.47 -14.28
C ASP A 194 -29.97 3.54 -13.53
N ARG A 195 -30.57 4.46 -14.30
CA ARG A 195 -31.58 5.41 -13.81
C ARG A 195 -32.95 4.75 -13.59
N SER A 196 -33.13 3.48 -13.97
CA SER A 196 -34.44 2.83 -14.11
C SER A 196 -34.84 1.94 -12.94
N LYS A 197 -33.88 1.40 -12.18
CA LYS A 197 -34.16 0.54 -11.03
C LYS A 197 -34.22 1.34 -9.74
N ARG A 198 -35.44 1.65 -9.28
CA ARG A 198 -35.76 2.20 -7.94
C ARG A 198 -35.26 1.34 -6.76
N THR A 199 -34.56 0.24 -7.01
CA THR A 199 -34.13 -0.75 -6.01
C THR A 199 -32.70 -1.28 -6.23
N ALA A 200 -31.92 -0.74 -7.17
CA ALA A 200 -30.51 -1.11 -7.37
C ALA A 200 -29.62 0.14 -7.28
N THR A 201 -28.68 0.10 -6.33
CA THR A 201 -27.61 1.08 -6.03
C THR A 201 -27.60 2.35 -6.90
N HIS A 202 -28.21 3.42 -6.38
CA HIS A 202 -28.00 4.76 -6.92
C HIS A 202 -26.51 5.08 -7.01
N ARG A 203 -26.11 5.76 -8.09
CA ARG A 203 -24.73 6.27 -8.25
C ARG A 203 -24.34 7.01 -6.96
N PRO A 204 -23.24 6.62 -6.29
CA PRO A 204 -22.93 7.13 -4.96
C PRO A 204 -22.60 8.63 -5.05
N ALA A 205 -23.17 9.40 -4.13
CA ALA A 205 -22.78 10.79 -3.89
C ALA A 205 -21.49 10.82 -3.06
N SER A 206 -20.82 11.99 -2.98
CA SER A 206 -19.64 12.19 -2.13
C SER A 206 -19.90 11.74 -0.67
N ALA A 207 -21.08 12.03 -0.10
CA ALA A 207 -21.45 11.58 1.24
C ALA A 207 -21.54 10.04 1.38
N THR A 208 -21.93 9.33 0.32
CA THR A 208 -21.96 7.86 0.32
C THR A 208 -20.54 7.29 0.27
N LEU A 209 -19.65 7.89 -0.53
CA LEU A 209 -18.23 7.51 -0.56
C LEU A 209 -17.57 7.77 0.80
N GLU A 210 -17.86 8.91 1.44
CA GLU A 210 -17.38 9.23 2.78
C GLU A 210 -17.81 8.19 3.81
N ALA A 211 -19.07 7.74 3.76
CA ALA A 211 -19.56 6.68 4.62
C ALA A 211 -18.84 5.35 4.37
N SER A 212 -18.62 4.97 3.11
CA SER A 212 -17.86 3.77 2.75
C SER A 212 -16.40 3.83 3.20
N PHE A 213 -15.75 4.98 3.10
CA PHE A 213 -14.36 5.13 3.56
C PHE A 213 -14.21 5.24 5.09
N ASN A 214 -15.30 5.48 5.81
CA ASN A 214 -15.35 5.41 7.26
C ASN A 214 -15.72 4.02 7.79
N ASP A 215 -16.07 3.07 6.91
CA ASP A 215 -16.08 1.65 7.25
C ASP A 215 -14.63 1.11 7.27
N PRO A 216 -14.12 0.62 8.41
CA PRO A 216 -12.73 0.17 8.51
C PRO A 216 -12.37 -0.99 7.58
N GLU A 217 -13.30 -1.90 7.32
CA GLU A 217 -13.05 -3.06 6.46
C GLU A 217 -12.89 -2.62 5.00
N VAL A 218 -13.81 -1.80 4.50
CA VAL A 218 -13.75 -1.24 3.14
C VAL A 218 -12.50 -0.37 2.97
N SER A 219 -12.28 0.58 3.88
CA SER A 219 -11.19 1.56 3.78
C SER A 219 -9.82 0.90 3.83
N ASN A 220 -9.61 -0.02 4.79
CA ASN A 220 -8.32 -0.70 4.93
C ASN A 220 -8.07 -1.71 3.81
N SER A 221 -9.12 -2.35 3.27
CA SER A 221 -8.99 -3.22 2.10
C SER A 221 -8.50 -2.45 0.87
N ILE A 222 -9.09 -1.29 0.61
CA ILE A 222 -8.65 -0.41 -0.49
C ILE A 222 -7.18 0.02 -0.29
N VAL A 223 -6.80 0.40 0.93
CA VAL A 223 -5.40 0.75 1.24
C VAL A 223 -4.46 -0.41 0.97
N VAL A 224 -4.76 -1.61 1.46
CA VAL A 224 -3.91 -2.80 1.24
C VAL A 224 -3.80 -3.11 -0.24
N PHE A 225 -4.90 -3.06 -1.00
CA PHE A 225 -4.86 -3.25 -2.44
C PHE A 225 -3.92 -2.25 -3.14
N LEU A 226 -3.99 -0.96 -2.81
CA LEU A 226 -3.12 0.05 -3.40
C LEU A 226 -1.65 -0.14 -2.98
N ARG A 227 -1.37 -0.58 -1.75
CA ARG A 227 -0.02 -0.95 -1.30
C ARG A 227 0.54 -2.12 -2.12
N LEU A 228 -0.24 -3.18 -2.29
CA LEU A 228 0.15 -4.34 -3.10
C LEU A 228 0.39 -3.94 -4.55
N LEU A 229 -0.48 -3.11 -5.14
CA LEU A 229 -0.32 -2.61 -6.49
C LEU A 229 0.95 -1.77 -6.65
N THR A 230 1.24 -0.91 -5.66
CA THR A 230 2.47 -0.11 -5.62
C THR A 230 3.71 -1.00 -5.55
N SER A 231 3.70 -2.00 -4.67
CA SER A 231 4.79 -2.99 -4.55
C SER A 231 5.02 -3.74 -5.85
N ALA A 232 3.95 -4.23 -6.49
CA ALA A 232 4.06 -4.95 -7.75
C ALA A 232 4.65 -4.08 -8.87
N TYR A 233 4.22 -2.82 -8.96
CA TYR A 233 4.76 -1.88 -9.94
C TYR A 233 6.25 -1.57 -9.67
N LEU A 234 6.63 -1.36 -8.42
CA LEU A 234 8.03 -1.13 -8.02
C LEU A 234 8.92 -2.32 -8.39
N ARG A 235 8.48 -3.55 -8.09
CA ARG A 235 9.21 -4.78 -8.43
C ARG A 235 9.36 -4.96 -9.95
N ALA A 236 8.32 -4.66 -10.72
CA ALA A 236 8.33 -4.79 -12.17
C ALA A 236 9.23 -3.75 -12.87
N ASN A 237 9.51 -2.61 -12.22
CA ASN A 237 10.30 -1.51 -12.77
C ASN A 237 11.50 -1.21 -11.87
N ALA A 238 12.07 -2.22 -11.21
CA ALA A 238 13.04 -2.04 -10.13
C ALA A 238 14.24 -1.16 -10.53
N ASP A 239 14.76 -1.33 -11.75
CA ASP A 239 15.92 -0.59 -12.26
C ASP A 239 15.72 0.93 -12.24
N ASP A 240 14.48 1.40 -12.43
CA ASP A 240 14.14 2.83 -12.41
C ASP A 240 14.09 3.39 -10.98
N PHE A 241 13.85 2.54 -9.98
CA PHE A 241 13.58 2.98 -8.60
C PHE A 241 14.72 2.69 -7.61
N VAL A 242 15.52 1.64 -7.83
CA VAL A 242 16.65 1.27 -6.98
C VAL A 242 17.62 2.45 -6.74
N PRO A 243 17.95 3.30 -7.73
CA PRO A 243 18.84 4.44 -7.50
C PRO A 243 18.32 5.45 -6.47
N PHE A 244 17.02 5.46 -6.14
CA PHE A 244 16.44 6.36 -5.14
C PHE A 244 16.43 5.77 -3.73
N LEU A 245 16.81 4.50 -3.55
CA LEU A 245 16.83 3.82 -2.25
C LEU A 245 18.09 4.09 -1.42
N PHE A 246 19.05 4.86 -1.97
CA PHE A 246 20.33 5.16 -1.31
C PHE A 246 20.20 5.84 0.06
N ALA A 247 19.10 6.54 0.32
CA ALA A 247 18.86 7.18 1.62
C ALA A 247 18.61 6.15 2.75
N LEU A 248 18.41 4.88 2.40
CA LEU A 248 18.16 3.77 3.34
C LEU A 248 19.40 2.88 3.55
N ASP A 249 20.56 3.27 3.02
CA ASP A 249 21.82 2.51 3.10
C ASP A 249 22.27 2.25 4.56
N ASP A 250 22.02 3.21 5.44
CA ASP A 250 22.35 3.16 6.88
C ASP A 250 21.19 2.63 7.75
N ASP A 251 20.09 2.16 7.17
CA ASP A 251 18.94 1.72 7.97
C ASP A 251 19.25 0.39 8.69
N PRO A 252 19.23 0.37 10.03
CA PRO A 252 19.64 -0.79 10.83
C PRO A 252 18.73 -2.00 10.65
N ARG A 253 17.58 -1.85 9.98
CA ARG A 253 16.65 -2.95 9.66
C ARG A 253 17.18 -3.83 8.53
N PHE A 254 18.07 -3.33 7.68
CA PHE A 254 18.69 -4.10 6.61
C PHE A 254 20.04 -4.63 7.10
N PHE A 255 19.99 -5.81 7.75
CA PHE A 255 21.08 -6.45 8.51
C PHE A 255 22.42 -6.63 7.78
N GLU A 256 22.47 -6.48 6.46
CA GLU A 256 23.69 -6.72 5.66
C GLU A 256 24.52 -5.47 5.38
N GLY A 257 24.01 -4.27 5.66
CA GLY A 257 24.66 -3.00 5.31
C GLY A 257 24.66 -2.79 3.80
N GLY A 258 24.04 -1.71 3.33
CA GLY A 258 23.84 -1.53 1.89
C GLY A 258 22.44 -1.01 1.56
N VAL A 259 22.34 -0.43 0.36
CA VAL A 259 21.06 -0.05 -0.25
C VAL A 259 20.14 -1.28 -0.29
N PRO A 260 18.92 -1.21 0.27
CA PRO A 260 18.03 -2.36 0.29
C PRO A 260 17.65 -2.81 -1.11
N THR A 261 17.46 -4.11 -1.30
CA THR A 261 16.90 -4.63 -2.54
C THR A 261 15.45 -4.14 -2.71
N MET A 262 14.96 -4.11 -3.95
CA MET A 262 13.57 -3.70 -4.20
C MET A 262 12.57 -4.57 -3.44
N GLU A 263 12.85 -5.87 -3.29
CA GLU A 263 12.02 -6.78 -2.51
C GLU A 263 12.00 -6.40 -1.01
N GLN A 264 13.16 -6.11 -0.43
CA GLN A 264 13.27 -5.66 0.96
C GLN A 264 12.53 -4.34 1.16
N PHE A 265 12.75 -3.36 0.28
CA PHE A 265 12.05 -2.08 0.34
C PHE A 265 10.52 -2.26 0.26
N CYS A 266 10.03 -3.05 -0.70
CA CYS A 266 8.61 -3.35 -0.83
C CYS A 266 8.02 -4.00 0.42
N GLY A 267 8.67 -5.04 0.95
CA GLY A 267 8.18 -5.75 2.14
C GLY A 267 8.11 -4.87 3.39
N PHE A 268 9.15 -4.04 3.64
CA PHE A 268 9.26 -3.26 4.87
C PHE A 268 8.62 -1.88 4.83
N HIS A 269 8.57 -1.22 3.66
CA HIS A 269 8.14 0.17 3.50
C HIS A 269 6.89 0.37 2.65
N VAL A 270 6.41 -0.66 1.94
CA VAL A 270 5.27 -0.53 1.02
C VAL A 270 4.11 -1.44 1.45
N GLU A 271 4.36 -2.74 1.56
CA GLU A 271 3.34 -3.76 1.84
C GLU A 271 2.86 -3.71 3.30
N ALA A 272 3.77 -3.37 4.23
CA ALA A 272 3.42 -3.20 5.64
C ALA A 272 2.42 -2.05 5.85
N VAL A 273 1.28 -2.36 6.47
CA VAL A 273 0.28 -1.37 6.89
C VAL A 273 0.84 -0.44 7.97
N ASN A 274 0.26 0.76 8.09
CA ASN A 274 0.70 1.80 9.02
C ASN A 274 2.13 2.33 8.75
N LYS A 275 2.64 2.17 7.52
CA LYS A 275 3.92 2.73 7.08
C LYS A 275 3.71 3.92 6.14
N GLU A 276 4.27 5.06 6.51
CA GLU A 276 4.19 6.29 5.73
C GLU A 276 4.69 6.08 4.29
N ALA A 277 3.94 6.62 3.33
CA ALA A 277 4.34 6.65 1.93
C ALA A 277 5.17 7.91 1.66
N ASP A 278 6.29 7.73 0.98
CA ASP A 278 7.18 8.80 0.56
C ASP A 278 7.23 8.89 -0.98
N HIS A 279 8.07 9.77 -1.50
CA HIS A 279 8.17 10.12 -2.90
C HIS A 279 8.25 8.90 -3.85
N VAL A 280 8.97 7.85 -3.45
CA VAL A 280 9.13 6.61 -4.25
C VAL A 280 7.78 5.91 -4.42
N GLN A 281 7.04 5.68 -3.34
CA GLN A 281 5.72 5.03 -3.38
C GLN A 281 4.69 5.88 -4.13
N ILE A 282 4.70 7.21 -3.91
CA ILE A 282 3.77 8.14 -4.56
C ILE A 282 4.01 8.16 -6.07
N THR A 283 5.28 8.23 -6.49
CA THR A 283 5.69 8.18 -7.91
C THR A 283 5.28 6.86 -8.54
N ALA A 284 5.56 5.74 -7.89
CA ALA A 284 5.20 4.42 -8.40
C ALA A 284 3.69 4.26 -8.59
N LEU A 285 2.89 4.64 -7.59
CA LEU A 285 1.44 4.56 -7.69
C LEU A 285 0.88 5.49 -8.77
N SER A 286 1.41 6.72 -8.87
CA SER A 286 1.01 7.70 -9.90
C SER A 286 1.28 7.18 -11.31
N ARG A 287 2.46 6.59 -11.53
CA ARG A 287 2.85 5.99 -12.82
C ARG A 287 2.04 4.74 -13.13
N ALA A 288 1.86 3.84 -12.16
CA ALA A 288 1.08 2.62 -12.31
C ALA A 288 -0.35 2.93 -12.73
N LEU A 289 -1.02 3.80 -11.98
CA LEU A 289 -2.40 4.20 -12.25
C LEU A 289 -2.50 5.28 -13.32
N ARG A 290 -1.41 5.72 -13.96
CA ARG A 290 -1.32 6.90 -14.85
C ARG A 290 -2.24 8.04 -14.42
N ILE A 291 -2.08 8.46 -13.17
CA ILE A 291 -2.80 9.58 -12.58
C ILE A 291 -1.73 10.57 -12.13
N GLY A 292 -1.77 11.77 -12.71
CA GLY A 292 -0.88 12.84 -12.25
C GLY A 292 -1.32 13.31 -10.87
N LEU A 293 -0.40 13.38 -9.91
CA LEU A 293 -0.67 13.93 -8.58
C LEU A 293 0.04 15.26 -8.40
N ARG A 294 -0.63 16.21 -7.75
CA ARG A 294 -0.04 17.46 -7.32
C ARG A 294 -0.32 17.63 -5.85
N ILE A 295 0.74 17.65 -5.04
CA ILE A 295 0.67 17.65 -3.58
C ILE A 295 1.18 18.99 -3.06
N ALA A 296 0.38 19.66 -2.24
CA ALA A 296 0.74 20.91 -1.57
C ALA A 296 1.56 20.61 -0.31
N TYR A 297 2.76 21.18 -0.18
CA TYR A 297 3.62 20.97 0.99
C TYR A 297 3.51 22.16 1.95
N LEU A 298 2.95 21.90 3.12
CA LEU A 298 2.84 22.88 4.19
C LEU A 298 3.92 22.67 5.23
N ASP A 299 4.97 23.47 5.12
CA ASP A 299 6.11 23.49 6.03
C ASP A 299 6.34 24.89 6.62
N GLN A 300 7.41 25.05 7.40
CA GLN A 300 7.81 26.33 7.99
C GLN A 300 8.83 27.10 7.13
N SER A 301 9.10 26.63 5.90
CA SER A 301 10.08 27.27 5.02
C SER A 301 9.61 28.66 4.61
N THR A 302 10.58 29.56 4.48
CA THR A 302 10.36 30.86 3.85
C THR A 302 10.25 30.65 2.35
N GLY A 303 9.23 31.21 1.71
CA GLY A 303 9.15 31.21 0.25
C GLY A 303 10.35 31.92 -0.36
N LYS A 304 10.46 31.83 -1.69
CA LYS A 304 11.48 32.59 -2.43
C LYS A 304 11.29 34.08 -2.10
N GLU A 305 12.33 34.71 -1.56
CA GLU A 305 12.42 36.16 -1.29
C GLU A 305 11.75 36.72 -0.02
N GLY A 306 11.64 35.96 1.07
CA GLY A 306 11.47 36.55 2.41
C GLY A 306 10.10 37.19 2.71
N GLU A 307 9.14 37.08 1.79
CA GLU A 307 7.73 37.30 2.05
C GLU A 307 7.07 36.02 2.60
N VAL A 308 5.85 36.17 3.15
CA VAL A 308 5.01 35.08 3.62
C VAL A 308 4.88 34.04 2.50
N GLY A 309 5.55 32.91 2.69
CA GLY A 309 5.89 32.01 1.59
C GLY A 309 4.68 31.44 0.86
N GLU A 310 4.80 31.33 -0.46
CA GLU A 310 3.95 30.49 -1.28
C GLU A 310 4.00 29.02 -0.81
N VAL A 311 2.92 28.28 -1.02
CA VAL A 311 2.92 26.83 -0.78
C VAL A 311 3.57 26.13 -1.97
N ASP A 312 4.58 25.32 -1.67
CA ASP A 312 5.27 24.54 -2.68
C ASP A 312 4.39 23.38 -3.14
N PHE A 313 4.26 23.20 -4.45
CA PHE A 313 3.58 22.05 -5.04
C PHE A 313 4.59 21.11 -5.65
N VAL A 314 4.55 19.85 -5.23
CA VAL A 314 5.31 18.77 -5.87
C VAL A 314 4.39 18.05 -6.83
N GLU A 315 4.81 17.97 -8.09
CA GLU A 315 4.07 17.33 -9.17
C GLU A 315 4.68 15.97 -9.49
N PHE A 316 3.86 14.94 -9.42
CA PHE A 316 4.18 13.57 -9.80
C PHE A 316 3.59 13.33 -11.18
N GLU A 317 4.40 13.62 -12.21
CA GLU A 317 4.00 13.46 -13.60
C GLU A 317 4.07 12.00 -14.06
N VAL A 318 3.20 11.64 -15.00
CA VAL A 318 3.25 10.38 -15.74
C VAL A 318 4.11 10.62 -16.98
N GLU A 319 5.25 9.94 -17.09
CA GLU A 319 6.16 10.09 -18.22
C GLU A 319 5.53 9.57 -19.53
N GLY A 320 5.77 10.28 -20.65
CA GLY A 320 5.48 9.80 -22.00
C GLY A 320 4.10 10.15 -22.59
N GLU A 321 3.25 10.91 -21.90
CA GLU A 321 1.96 11.37 -22.44
C GLU A 321 1.96 12.91 -22.64
N GLU A 322 1.49 13.37 -23.81
CA GLU A 322 1.18 14.79 -24.01
C GLU A 322 0.19 15.24 -22.91
N LYS A 323 0.39 16.44 -22.36
CA LYS A 323 -0.35 17.00 -21.20
C LYS A 323 -1.90 17.02 -21.33
N THR A 324 -2.44 16.59 -22.47
CA THR A 324 -3.86 16.59 -22.85
C THR A 324 -4.59 15.29 -22.52
N GLY A 325 -3.90 14.17 -22.26
CA GLY A 325 -4.52 12.85 -22.02
C GLY A 325 -4.45 12.30 -20.58
N VAL A 326 -3.60 12.86 -19.72
CA VAL A 326 -3.40 12.37 -18.35
C VAL A 326 -4.53 12.85 -17.44
N GLU A 327 -5.21 11.92 -16.77
CA GLU A 327 -6.12 12.26 -15.67
C GLU A 327 -5.29 12.83 -14.50
N ARG A 328 -5.39 14.13 -14.26
CA ARG A 328 -4.64 14.80 -13.19
C ARG A 328 -5.50 15.04 -11.97
N LEU A 329 -5.15 14.45 -10.84
CA LEU A 329 -5.64 14.86 -9.52
C LEU A 329 -4.96 16.19 -9.12
N ASP A 330 -5.33 17.28 -9.81
CA ASP A 330 -4.81 18.62 -9.57
C ASP A 330 -5.06 19.08 -8.12
N GLY A 331 -3.97 19.13 -7.34
CA GLY A 331 -3.91 19.65 -5.97
C GLY A 331 -4.81 18.90 -4.99
N ALA A 332 -4.98 17.60 -5.21
CA ALA A 332 -5.87 16.77 -4.41
C ALA A 332 -5.42 16.57 -2.95
N LEU A 333 -4.13 16.75 -2.63
CA LEU A 333 -3.58 16.39 -1.34
C LEU A 333 -2.76 17.52 -0.70
N LEU A 334 -2.90 17.67 0.61
CA LEU A 334 -2.03 18.49 1.46
C LEU A 334 -1.09 17.57 2.23
N TYR A 335 0.21 17.77 2.08
CA TYR A 335 1.21 17.19 2.96
C TYR A 335 1.54 18.18 4.09
N THR A 336 1.33 17.72 5.32
CA THR A 336 1.83 18.39 6.54
C THR A 336 2.82 17.45 7.25
N VAL A 337 3.21 17.73 8.50
CA VAL A 337 4.20 16.95 9.27
C VAL A 337 3.83 15.46 9.28
N ASN A 338 4.41 14.70 8.35
CA ASN A 338 4.16 13.28 8.09
C ASN A 338 2.68 12.90 7.91
N HIS A 339 1.87 13.76 7.28
CA HIS A 339 0.45 13.49 7.13
C HIS A 339 -0.11 14.00 5.80
N TYR A 340 -1.03 13.23 5.21
CA TYR A 340 -1.70 13.56 3.96
C TYR A 340 -3.21 13.71 4.15
N ASP A 341 -3.72 14.88 3.81
CA ASP A 341 -5.13 15.24 3.82
C ASP A 341 -5.64 15.51 2.40
N VAL A 342 -6.96 15.50 2.19
CA VAL A 342 -7.57 15.78 0.88
C VAL A 342 -7.92 17.27 0.78
N MET A 343 -7.52 17.94 -0.29
CA MET A 343 -7.77 19.35 -0.56
C MET A 343 -8.86 19.58 -1.61
N TYR A 344 -9.56 20.70 -1.47
CA TYR A 344 -10.67 21.10 -2.32
C TYR A 344 -10.49 22.50 -2.86
N ARG A 345 -10.79 22.66 -4.14
CA ARG A 345 -10.78 23.93 -4.85
C ARG A 345 -12.21 24.40 -5.09
#